data_AF-A0A6N2BBA0-F1
#
_entry.id   AF-A0A6N2BBA0-F1
#
_cell.length_a   1.000
_cell.length_b   1.000
_cell.length_c   1.000
_cell.angle_alpha   90.00
_cell.angle_beta   90.00
_cell.angle_gamma   90.00
#
_symmetry.space_group_name_H-M   'P 1'
#
loop_
_entity.id
_entity.type
_entity.pdbx_description
1 polymer ?
#
loop_
_entity_poly.entity_id
_entity_poly.type
_entity_poly.pdbx_seq_one_letter_code
_entity_poly.pdbx_strand_id
1 'polypeptide(L)'
;MGSDHKVHVFEEVAKHNKTKDCWLIISGKVYDVTPFMEDHPGGDEVLLSATGKDATNDFEDVGHSDSAREMMDKYYIGEIDQSTVPLKRAYIPPEQAPYNPDKTSEFVIKILQILVPLLILGLAFAVRHYTKEK
;
A
#
# COMPACT_ATOMS: atom_id res chain seq x y z
N MET A 1 -10.89 29.03 28.59
CA MET A 1 -12.14 28.45 28.04
C MET A 1 -11.76 27.07 27.54
N GLY A 2 -12.17 26.00 28.23
CA GLY A 2 -11.88 24.65 27.79
C GLY A 2 -12.70 24.37 26.53
N SER A 3 -12.05 24.28 25.38
CA SER A 3 -12.64 23.66 24.20
C SER A 3 -13.03 22.23 24.61
N ASP A 4 -14.30 21.89 24.46
CA ASP A 4 -14.78 20.53 24.67
C ASP A 4 -14.16 19.67 23.56
N HIS A 5 -13.03 19.02 23.84
CA HIS A 5 -12.34 18.20 22.86
C HIS A 5 -13.12 16.90 22.71
N LYS A 6 -13.88 16.78 21.61
CA LYS A 6 -14.59 15.54 21.28
C LYS A 6 -13.57 14.43 21.06
N VAL A 7 -13.76 13.31 21.76
CA VAL A 7 -12.96 12.09 21.56
C VAL A 7 -13.74 11.16 20.63
N HIS A 8 -13.08 10.70 19.56
CA HIS A 8 -13.65 9.77 18.58
C HIS A 8 -13.03 8.39 18.71
N VAL A 9 -13.77 7.35 18.38
CA VAL A 9 -13.24 5.97 18.33
C VAL A 9 -12.80 5.60 16.92
N PHE A 10 -11.80 4.73 16.80
CA PHE A 10 -11.22 4.36 15.50
C PHE A 10 -12.26 3.84 14.49
N GLU A 11 -13.18 2.98 14.93
CA GLU A 11 -14.22 2.42 14.06
C GLU A 11 -15.20 3.47 13.53
N GLU A 12 -15.39 4.59 14.24
CA GLU A 12 -16.16 5.73 13.75
C GLU A 12 -15.38 6.43 12.65
N VAL A 13 -14.16 6.87 12.96
CA VAL A 13 -13.30 7.61 12.03
C VAL A 13 -13.04 6.83 10.74
N ALA A 14 -12.83 5.51 10.83
CA ALA A 14 -12.56 4.65 9.67
C ALA A 14 -13.72 4.57 8.65
N LYS A 15 -14.95 4.97 9.03
CA LYS A 15 -16.10 5.01 8.10
C LYS A 15 -16.01 6.19 7.12
N HIS A 16 -15.32 7.24 7.50
CA HIS A 16 -15.15 8.47 6.73
C HIS A 16 -13.98 8.31 5.74
N ASN A 17 -14.21 7.53 4.67
CA ASN A 17 -13.20 7.11 3.70
C ASN A 17 -13.57 7.39 2.24
N LYS A 18 -14.32 8.47 1.98
CA LYS A 18 -14.80 8.85 0.65
C LYS A 18 -14.42 10.30 0.34
N THR A 19 -14.34 10.66 -0.94
CA THR A 19 -14.00 12.04 -1.37
C THR A 19 -14.94 13.11 -0.80
N LYS A 20 -16.20 12.76 -0.51
CA LYS A 20 -17.18 13.68 0.10
C LYS A 20 -17.37 13.47 1.60
N ASP A 21 -16.55 12.63 2.21
CA ASP A 21 -16.61 12.26 3.62
C ASP A 21 -15.28 11.59 4.02
N CYS A 22 -14.25 12.41 4.29
CA CYS A 22 -12.86 11.95 4.46
C CYS A 22 -12.27 12.47 5.77
N TRP A 23 -12.02 11.56 6.72
CA TRP A 23 -11.36 11.90 7.98
C TRP A 23 -10.01 11.20 8.11
N LEU A 24 -9.05 11.91 8.69
CA LEU A 24 -7.69 11.43 8.91
C LEU A 24 -7.29 11.51 10.37
N ILE A 25 -6.48 10.55 10.79
CA ILE A 25 -5.86 10.52 12.11
C ILE A 25 -4.39 10.88 11.93
N ILE A 26 -3.95 11.98 12.53
CA ILE A 26 -2.55 12.44 12.48
C ILE A 26 -2.15 12.91 13.88
N SER A 27 -1.08 12.36 14.42
CA SER A 27 -0.54 12.65 15.77
C SER A 27 -1.58 12.57 16.88
N GLY A 28 -2.47 11.56 16.82
CA GLY A 28 -3.55 11.37 17.80
C GLY A 28 -4.76 12.30 17.63
N LYS A 29 -4.73 13.19 16.64
CA LYS A 29 -5.82 14.13 16.35
C LYS A 29 -6.63 13.65 15.14
N VAL A 30 -7.90 14.00 15.11
CA VAL A 30 -8.83 13.69 14.02
C VAL A 30 -9.14 14.95 13.23
N TYR A 31 -9.00 14.85 11.91
CA TYR A 31 -9.20 15.95 10.98
C TYR A 31 -10.26 15.60 9.94
N ASP A 32 -11.26 16.46 9.76
CA ASP A 32 -12.18 16.38 8.63
C ASP A 32 -11.61 17.16 7.43
N VAL A 33 -10.98 16.42 6.52
CA VAL A 33 -10.31 16.98 5.34
C VAL A 33 -11.23 16.98 4.10
N THR A 34 -12.51 16.63 4.26
CA THR A 34 -13.51 16.67 3.18
C THR A 34 -13.47 17.98 2.36
N PRO A 35 -13.48 19.18 2.97
CA PRO A 35 -13.41 20.44 2.21
C PRO A 35 -12.03 20.73 1.58
N PHE A 36 -11.00 19.94 1.87
CA PHE A 36 -9.63 20.13 1.39
C PHE A 36 -9.26 19.17 0.25
N MET A 37 -10.12 18.20 -0.07
CA MET A 37 -9.81 17.12 -1.02
C MET A 37 -9.32 17.64 -2.38
N GLU A 38 -9.97 18.66 -2.94
CA GLU A 38 -9.62 19.23 -4.26
C GLU A 38 -8.47 20.25 -4.19
N ASP A 39 -8.21 20.81 -3.00
CA ASP A 39 -7.19 21.83 -2.76
C ASP A 39 -5.85 21.23 -2.34
N HIS A 40 -5.80 19.93 -2.04
CA HIS A 40 -4.59 19.26 -1.61
C HIS A 40 -3.55 19.18 -2.74
N PRO A 41 -2.34 19.79 -2.60
CA PRO A 41 -1.34 19.79 -3.67
C PRO A 41 -0.85 18.40 -4.09
N GLY A 42 -0.94 17.41 -3.20
CA GLY A 42 -0.59 16.02 -3.49
C GLY A 42 -1.70 15.21 -4.17
N GLY A 43 -2.88 15.81 -4.40
CA GLY A 43 -4.08 15.14 -4.91
C GLY A 43 -4.96 14.49 -3.83
N ASP A 44 -6.18 14.16 -4.18
CA ASP A 44 -7.17 13.54 -3.28
C ASP A 44 -6.89 12.04 -3.04
N GLU A 45 -6.36 11.35 -4.04
CA GLU A 45 -6.01 9.92 -3.98
C GLU A 45 -5.09 9.59 -2.79
N VAL A 46 -4.11 10.44 -2.49
CA VAL A 46 -3.19 10.22 -1.36
C VAL A 46 -3.88 10.41 -0.02
N LEU A 47 -4.85 11.33 0.08
CA LEU A 47 -5.67 11.50 1.29
C LEU A 47 -6.57 10.29 1.51
N LEU A 48 -7.22 9.79 0.45
CA LEU A 48 -8.05 8.59 0.51
C LEU A 48 -7.23 7.37 0.95
N SER A 49 -6.01 7.23 0.43
CA SER A 49 -5.09 6.14 0.80
C SER A 49 -4.66 6.18 2.28
N ALA A 50 -4.78 7.35 2.91
CA ALA A 50 -4.43 7.59 4.30
C ALA A 50 -5.59 7.31 5.27
N THR A 51 -6.82 7.12 4.78
CA THR A 51 -7.99 6.84 5.62
C THR A 51 -7.95 5.44 6.24
N GLY A 52 -8.70 5.25 7.33
CA GLY A 52 -8.82 3.94 7.99
C GLY A 52 -7.54 3.43 8.66
N LYS A 53 -6.57 4.31 8.91
CA LYS A 53 -5.34 4.04 9.67
C LYS A 53 -4.88 5.31 10.38
N ASP A 54 -3.89 5.17 11.25
CA ASP A 54 -3.11 6.30 11.73
C ASP A 54 -2.14 6.73 10.61
N ALA A 55 -2.41 7.90 10.03
CA ALA A 55 -1.68 8.48 8.91
C ALA A 55 -0.51 9.36 9.36
N THR A 56 -0.13 9.35 10.65
CA THR A 56 0.97 10.17 11.16
C THR A 56 2.25 9.97 10.37
N ASN A 57 2.65 8.71 10.13
CA ASN A 57 3.88 8.45 9.39
C ASN A 57 3.76 8.88 7.92
N ASP A 58 2.60 8.63 7.29
CA ASP A 58 2.37 9.07 5.90
C ASP A 58 2.50 10.60 5.77
N PHE A 59 2.04 11.35 6.77
CA PHE A 59 2.15 12.81 6.81
C PHE A 59 3.58 13.30 7.06
N GLU A 60 4.30 12.68 8.00
CA GLU A 60 5.68 13.04 8.37
C GLU A 60 6.68 12.69 7.26
N ASP A 61 6.53 11.53 6.62
CA ASP A 61 7.44 11.04 5.56
C ASP A 61 7.43 11.96 4.31
N VAL A 62 6.33 12.66 4.07
CA VAL A 62 6.20 13.64 2.97
C VAL A 62 6.96 14.93 3.28
N GLY A 63 7.14 15.29 4.55
CA GLY A 63 7.84 16.52 4.95
C GLY A 63 7.05 17.80 4.68
N HIS A 64 5.76 17.83 5.07
CA HIS A 64 4.92 19.03 4.98
C HIS A 64 5.54 20.23 5.71
N SER A 65 5.41 21.42 5.11
CA SER A 65 5.93 22.68 5.68
C SER A 65 5.19 23.10 6.96
N ASP A 66 5.81 23.96 7.75
CA ASP A 66 5.20 24.46 9.00
C ASP A 66 3.84 25.15 8.74
N SER A 67 3.75 25.93 7.66
CA SER A 67 2.47 26.57 7.26
C SER A 67 1.39 25.55 6.89
N ALA A 68 1.75 24.42 6.27
CA ALA A 68 0.81 23.35 5.99
C ALA A 68 0.32 22.68 7.28
N ARG A 69 1.20 22.54 8.28
CA ARG A 69 0.86 22.01 9.61
C ARG A 69 -0.09 22.95 10.35
N GLU A 70 0.16 24.25 10.31
CA GLU A 70 -0.75 25.26 10.88
C GLU A 70 -2.14 25.24 10.20
N MET A 71 -2.19 24.98 8.89
CA MET A 71 -3.45 24.89 8.16
C MET A 71 -4.34 23.72 8.65
N MET A 72 -3.75 22.65 9.20
CA MET A 72 -4.49 21.51 9.72
C MET A 72 -5.47 21.89 10.84
N ASP A 73 -5.16 22.93 11.61
CA ASP A 73 -6.02 23.39 12.72
C ASP A 73 -7.42 23.78 12.25
N LYS A 74 -7.57 24.21 10.99
CA LYS A 74 -8.87 24.51 10.37
C LYS A 74 -9.77 23.27 10.22
N TYR A 75 -9.17 22.10 10.08
CA TYR A 75 -9.85 20.83 9.82
C TYR A 75 -9.97 19.96 11.08
N TYR A 76 -9.45 20.41 12.22
CA TYR A 76 -9.46 19.67 13.47
C TYR A 76 -10.88 19.50 14.03
N ILE A 77 -11.28 18.27 14.34
CA ILE A 77 -12.62 17.95 14.88
C ILE A 77 -12.59 17.18 16.21
N GLY A 78 -11.40 16.87 16.74
CA GLY A 78 -11.29 16.11 17.98
C GLY A 78 -10.00 15.31 18.12
N GLU A 79 -9.92 14.57 19.22
CA GLU A 79 -8.83 13.64 19.50
C GLU A 79 -9.31 12.20 19.23
N ILE A 80 -8.39 11.29 18.93
CA ILE A 80 -8.71 9.86 18.81
C ILE A 80 -8.51 9.16 20.16
N ASP A 81 -9.41 8.23 20.50
CA ASP A 81 -9.15 7.24 21.54
C ASP A 81 -8.08 6.25 21.04
N GLN A 82 -6.83 6.49 21.43
CA GLN A 82 -5.67 5.68 21.05
C GLN A 82 -5.81 4.20 21.45
N SER A 83 -6.62 3.88 22.47
CA SER A 83 -6.85 2.49 22.87
C SER A 83 -7.66 1.71 21.83
N THR A 84 -8.40 2.41 20.96
CA THR A 84 -9.22 1.82 19.90
C THR A 84 -8.51 1.72 18.56
N VAL A 85 -7.37 2.39 18.40
CA VAL A 85 -6.58 2.34 17.16
C VAL A 85 -5.91 0.98 17.05
N PRO A 86 -6.10 0.22 15.94
CA PRO A 86 -5.45 -1.05 15.75
C PRO A 86 -3.94 -0.89 15.84
N LEU A 87 -3.32 -1.58 16.79
CA LEU A 87 -1.87 -1.68 16.84
C LEU A 87 -1.41 -2.23 15.48
N LYS A 88 -0.54 -1.48 14.80
CA LYS A 88 0.14 -1.94 13.59
C LYS A 88 0.72 -3.31 13.94
N ARG A 89 0.14 -4.39 13.43
CA ARG A 89 0.62 -5.75 13.71
C ARG A 89 2.10 -5.73 13.36
N ALA A 90 2.95 -5.99 14.35
CA ALA A 90 4.34 -6.25 14.08
C ALA A 90 4.37 -7.33 13.01
N TYR A 91 5.05 -7.08 11.90
CA TYR A 91 5.28 -8.09 10.89
C TYR A 91 5.91 -9.29 11.60
N ILE A 92 5.14 -10.36 11.76
CA ILE A 92 5.68 -11.67 12.10
C ILE A 92 6.15 -12.21 10.75
N PRO A 93 7.46 -12.32 10.50
CA PRO A 93 7.93 -12.98 9.29
C PRO A 93 7.23 -14.35 9.21
N PRO A 94 6.66 -14.71 8.05
CA PRO A 94 6.11 -16.05 7.91
C PRO A 94 7.22 -17.03 8.27
N GLU A 95 6.95 -17.91 9.24
CA GLU A 95 7.81 -19.04 9.51
C GLU A 95 8.02 -19.76 8.17
N GLN A 96 9.27 -19.79 7.71
CA GLN A 96 9.58 -20.30 6.38
C GLN A 96 8.98 -21.69 6.27
N ALA A 97 8.03 -21.88 5.36
CA ALA A 97 7.48 -23.19 5.08
C ALA A 97 8.67 -24.14 4.81
N PRO A 98 8.69 -25.36 5.38
CA PRO A 98 9.80 -26.28 5.17
C PRO A 98 10.06 -26.41 3.66
N TYR A 99 11.32 -26.18 3.29
CA TYR A 99 11.77 -26.29 1.91
C TYR A 99 11.48 -27.71 1.41
N ASN A 100 10.59 -27.79 0.41
CA ASN A 100 10.19 -29.03 -0.25
C ASN A 100 10.97 -29.15 -1.59
N PRO A 101 12.09 -29.91 -1.64
CA PRO A 101 12.94 -30.04 -2.84
C PRO A 101 12.22 -30.70 -4.04
N ASP A 102 11.13 -31.41 -3.77
CA ASP A 102 10.24 -32.05 -4.75
C ASP A 102 9.68 -31.06 -5.79
N LYS A 103 9.24 -29.86 -5.36
CA LYS A 103 8.68 -28.86 -6.30
C LYS A 103 9.72 -28.22 -7.21
N THR A 104 10.96 -28.06 -6.73
CA THR A 104 12.05 -27.50 -7.53
C THR A 104 12.48 -28.44 -8.66
N SER A 105 12.45 -29.74 -8.38
CA SER A 105 12.78 -30.78 -9.37
C SER A 105 11.71 -30.86 -10.46
N GLU A 106 10.42 -30.79 -10.10
CA GLU A 106 9.33 -30.75 -11.10
C GLU A 106 9.41 -29.52 -12.00
N PHE A 107 9.74 -28.35 -11.45
CA PHE A 107 9.89 -27.13 -12.24
C PHE A 107 11.05 -27.21 -13.24
N VAL A 108 12.20 -27.74 -12.82
CA VAL A 108 13.35 -27.94 -13.71
C VAL A 108 13.06 -29.00 -14.78
N ILE A 109 12.40 -30.10 -14.42
CA ILE A 109 12.00 -31.15 -15.37
C ILE A 109 11.05 -30.58 -16.44
N LYS A 110 10.06 -29.76 -16.06
CA LYS A 110 9.15 -29.11 -17.01
C LYS A 110 9.86 -28.14 -17.96
N ILE A 111 10.84 -27.37 -17.47
CA ILE A 111 11.63 -26.47 -18.31
C ILE A 111 12.47 -27.26 -19.33
N LEU A 112 13.11 -28.36 -18.89
CA LEU A 112 13.91 -29.21 -19.77
C LEU A 112 13.06 -29.90 -20.85
N GLN A 113 11.85 -30.33 -20.50
CA GLN A 113 10.91 -30.95 -21.44
C GLN A 113 10.46 -30.00 -22.56
N ILE A 114 10.46 -28.69 -22.34
CA ILE A 114 10.13 -27.69 -23.37
C ILE A 114 11.38 -27.30 -24.18
N LEU A 115 12.54 -27.14 -23.52
CA LEU A 115 13.77 -26.66 -24.18
C LEU A 115 14.39 -27.68 -25.14
N VAL A 116 14.42 -28.96 -24.77
CA VAL A 116 15.03 -30.01 -25.59
C VAL A 116 14.37 -30.15 -26.98
N PRO A 117 13.03 -30.28 -27.11
CA PRO A 117 12.40 -30.36 -28.43
C PRO A 117 12.54 -29.07 -29.25
N LEU A 118 12.57 -27.90 -28.62
CA LEU A 118 12.82 -26.63 -29.32
C LEU A 118 14.25 -26.55 -29.89
N LEU A 119 15.25 -27.03 -29.13
CA LEU A 119 16.63 -27.11 -29.62
C LEU A 119 16.77 -28.10 -30.78
N ILE A 120 16.14 -29.28 -30.69
CA ILE A 120 16.15 -30.27 -31.77
C ILE A 120 15.48 -29.70 -33.02
N LEU A 121 14.34 -29.02 -32.87
CA LEU A 121 13.63 -28.38 -33.97
C LEU A 121 14.47 -27.27 -34.62
N GLY A 122 15.14 -26.44 -33.81
CA GLY A 122 16.03 -25.38 -34.29
C GLY A 122 17.24 -25.93 -35.05
N LEU A 123 17.87 -26.98 -34.53
CA LEU A 123 18.98 -27.67 -35.21
C LEU A 123 18.52 -28.31 -36.53
N ALA A 124 17.37 -28.98 -36.55
CA ALA A 124 16.82 -29.56 -37.77
C ALA A 124 16.50 -28.49 -38.82
N PHE A 125 15.96 -27.34 -38.41
CA PHE A 125 15.71 -26.20 -39.29
C PHE A 125 17.00 -25.62 -39.87
N ALA A 126 18.02 -25.43 -39.03
CA ALA A 126 19.33 -24.91 -39.45
C ALA A 126 20.02 -25.86 -40.45
N VAL A 127 20.05 -27.17 -40.16
CA VAL A 127 20.60 -28.18 -41.07
C VAL A 127 19.84 -28.19 -42.39
N ARG A 128 18.49 -28.15 -42.36
CA ARG A 128 17.65 -28.13 -43.57
C ARG A 128 17.86 -26.87 -44.41
N HIS A 129 18.07 -25.71 -43.79
CA HIS A 129 18.39 -24.48 -44.51
C HIS A 129 19.77 -24.58 -45.16
N TYR A 130 20.77 -25.02 -44.41
CA TYR A 130 22.15 -25.13 -44.89
C TYR A 130 22.34 -26.19 -45.99
N THR A 131 21.56 -27.28 -45.95
CA THR A 131 21.56 -28.30 -47.02
C THR A 131 20.70 -27.96 -48.23
N LYS A 132 19.81 -26.96 -48.14
CA LYS A 132 19.07 -26.43 -49.30
C LYS A 132 19.87 -25.39 -50.09
N GLU A 133 20.89 -24.79 -49.50
CA GLU A 133 21.75 -23.77 -50.14
C GLU A 133 22.96 -24.37 -50.88
N LYS A 134 22.98 -25.70 -51.08
CA LYS A 134 24.02 -26.44 -51.81
C LYS A 134 23.39 -27.27 -52.93
#